data_AF-A0A8J3Q575-F1
#
_entry.id   AF-A0A8J3Q575-F1
#
_cell.length_a   1.000
_cell.length_b   1.000
_cell.length_c   1.000
_cell.angle_alpha   90.00
_cell.angle_beta   90.00
_cell.angle_gamma   90.00
#
_symmetry.space_group_name_H-M   'P 1'
#
loop_
_entity.id
_entity.type
_entity.pdbx_description
1 polymer ?
#
loop_
_entity_poly.entity_id
_entity_poly.type
_entity_poly.pdbx_seq_one_letter_code
_entity_poly.pdbx_strand_id
1 'polypeptide(L)'
;MLAGGIEWARRLAVAALAGGIAGLVAGGVGGRLFMLVLARLNPGATGVPSDDGFTMGRLTFAGTLNLLVVATVLGVIGGLVWVAIRGLRFGPLWWRRVSMPIGATLVIGAMMVHSDGVDFTLLDPPLLAVGLSLSVPLLASTLVTWLGDRWIGSARTVWQRMPATVAWIARIALAILAAWSLADLIRTISRIL
;
A
#
# COMPACT_ATOMS: atom_id res chain seq x y z
N MET A 1 -9.69 -28.76 19.13
CA MET A 1 -8.67 -27.68 18.98
C MET A 1 -8.04 -27.61 17.59
N LEU A 2 -7.66 -28.74 16.97
CA LEU A 2 -6.98 -28.77 15.64
C LEU A 2 -7.78 -28.12 14.48
N ALA A 3 -9.10 -28.30 14.44
CA ALA A 3 -9.95 -27.72 13.38
C ALA A 3 -9.94 -26.17 13.35
N GLY A 4 -9.74 -25.52 14.50
CA GLY A 4 -9.66 -24.06 14.57
C GLY A 4 -8.32 -23.52 14.05
N GLY A 5 -7.22 -24.23 14.31
CA GLY A 5 -5.88 -23.84 13.86
C GLY A 5 -5.73 -23.88 12.34
N ILE A 6 -6.26 -24.93 11.70
CA ILE A 6 -6.21 -25.09 10.24
C ILE A 6 -6.97 -23.97 9.53
N GLU A 7 -8.12 -23.55 10.07
CA GLU A 7 -8.91 -22.46 9.50
C GLU A 7 -8.18 -21.10 9.60
N TRP A 8 -7.48 -20.84 10.72
CA TRP A 8 -6.66 -19.64 10.87
C TRP A 8 -5.46 -19.64 9.93
N ALA A 9 -4.75 -20.76 9.83
CA ALA A 9 -3.63 -20.92 8.90
C ALA A 9 -4.10 -20.68 7.46
N ARG A 10 -5.24 -21.24 7.07
CA ARG A 10 -5.84 -21.01 5.74
C ARG A 10 -6.12 -19.52 5.50
N ARG A 11 -6.70 -18.80 6.47
CA ARG A 11 -6.99 -17.37 6.33
C ARG A 11 -5.73 -16.53 6.19
N LEU A 12 -4.71 -16.81 7.00
CA LEU A 12 -3.43 -16.13 6.91
C LEU A 12 -2.75 -16.40 5.57
N ALA A 13 -2.78 -17.65 5.09
CA ALA A 13 -2.25 -18.02 3.78
C ALA A 13 -2.99 -17.33 2.63
N VAL A 14 -4.33 -17.29 2.67
CA VAL A 14 -5.14 -16.58 1.66
C VAL A 14 -4.87 -15.07 1.70
N ALA A 15 -4.71 -14.49 2.88
CA ALA A 15 -4.38 -13.08 3.04
C ALA A 15 -2.98 -12.74 2.52
N ALA A 16 -2.00 -13.59 2.86
CA ALA A 16 -0.64 -13.49 2.35
C ALA A 16 -0.62 -13.61 0.83
N LEU A 17 -1.39 -14.54 0.24
CA LEU A 17 -1.49 -14.70 -1.21
C LEU A 17 -2.14 -13.49 -1.89
N ALA A 18 -3.24 -12.98 -1.33
CA ALA A 18 -3.91 -11.77 -1.83
C ALA A 18 -2.97 -10.56 -1.77
N GLY A 19 -2.26 -10.43 -0.64
CA GLY A 19 -1.20 -9.48 -0.42
C GLY A 19 -0.09 -9.57 -1.45
N GLY A 20 0.50 -10.76 -1.61
CA GLY A 20 1.60 -11.02 -2.53
C GLY A 20 1.23 -10.73 -3.98
N ILE A 21 0.04 -11.13 -4.43
CA ILE A 21 -0.45 -10.80 -5.78
C ILE A 21 -0.63 -9.30 -5.94
N ALA A 22 -1.25 -8.62 -4.97
CA ALA A 22 -1.41 -7.18 -5.03
C ALA A 22 -0.07 -6.44 -5.05
N GLY A 23 0.90 -6.88 -4.25
CA GLY A 23 2.25 -6.34 -4.22
C GLY A 23 3.01 -6.56 -5.53
N LEU A 24 2.97 -7.79 -6.06
CA LEU A 24 3.56 -8.13 -7.35
C LEU A 24 2.99 -7.27 -8.49
N VAL A 25 1.67 -7.11 -8.54
CA VAL A 25 0.97 -6.37 -9.60
C VAL A 25 1.15 -4.86 -9.42
N ALA A 26 0.82 -4.30 -8.27
CA ALA A 26 0.84 -2.85 -8.07
C ALA A 26 2.24 -2.31 -7.81
N GLY A 27 3.00 -2.91 -6.89
CA GLY A 27 4.36 -2.47 -6.57
C GLY A 27 5.39 -2.93 -7.60
N GLY A 28 5.30 -4.19 -8.03
CA GLY A 28 6.24 -4.78 -8.98
C GLY A 28 6.03 -4.30 -10.42
N VAL A 29 4.91 -4.71 -11.04
CA VAL A 29 4.58 -4.31 -12.42
C VAL A 29 4.22 -2.83 -12.50
N GLY A 30 3.39 -2.34 -11.57
CA GLY A 30 3.02 -0.92 -11.51
C GLY A 30 4.20 -0.01 -11.24
N GLY A 31 5.13 -0.37 -10.35
CA GLY A 31 6.37 0.39 -10.12
C GLY A 31 7.25 0.48 -11.36
N ARG A 32 7.34 -0.60 -12.16
CA ARG A 32 8.06 -0.58 -13.45
C ARG A 32 7.40 0.32 -14.48
N LEU A 33 6.07 0.25 -14.59
CA LEU A 33 5.31 1.14 -15.47
C LEU A 33 5.46 2.60 -15.05
N PHE A 34 5.43 2.87 -13.75
CA PHE A 34 5.65 4.19 -13.17
C PHE A 34 7.01 4.76 -13.58
N MET A 35 8.09 4.00 -13.36
CA MET A 35 9.44 4.42 -13.76
C MET A 35 9.56 4.65 -15.27
N LEU A 36 8.87 3.86 -16.10
CA LEU A 36 8.87 4.04 -17.55
C LEU A 36 8.13 5.31 -17.97
N VAL A 37 6.99 5.62 -17.33
CA VAL A 37 6.24 6.86 -17.56
C VAL A 37 7.08 8.07 -17.16
N LEU A 38 7.72 8.04 -15.98
CA LEU A 38 8.59 9.13 -15.52
C LEU A 38 9.79 9.35 -16.44
N ALA A 39 10.47 8.28 -16.85
CA ALA A 39 11.60 8.37 -17.78
C ALA A 39 11.19 8.94 -19.14
N ARG A 40 9.97 8.64 -19.63
CA ARG A 40 9.45 9.22 -20.87
C ARG A 40 9.13 10.70 -20.76
N LEU A 41 8.65 11.15 -19.60
CA LEU A 41 8.30 12.55 -19.37
C LEU A 41 9.53 13.41 -19.09
N ASN A 42 10.59 12.83 -18.54
CA ASN A 42 11.81 13.53 -18.15
C ASN A 42 13.05 12.91 -18.82
N PRO A 43 13.21 13.06 -20.15
CA PRO A 43 14.35 12.48 -20.87
C PRO A 43 15.71 13.02 -20.39
N GLY A 44 15.75 14.20 -19.75
CA GLY A 44 16.94 14.76 -19.11
C GLY A 44 17.33 14.11 -17.77
N ALA A 45 16.43 13.38 -17.11
CA ALA A 45 16.71 12.65 -15.86
C ALA A 45 17.17 11.19 -16.11
N THR A 46 17.23 10.77 -17.37
CA THR A 46 17.63 9.41 -17.76
C THR A 46 19.08 9.15 -17.36
N GLY A 47 19.32 8.12 -16.54
CA GLY A 47 20.67 7.77 -16.06
C GLY A 47 20.98 8.22 -14.63
N VAL A 48 20.10 8.97 -13.97
CA VAL A 48 20.25 9.35 -12.56
C VAL A 48 19.80 8.20 -11.65
N PRO A 49 20.57 7.85 -10.60
CA PRO A 49 20.10 6.93 -9.57
C PRO A 49 18.95 7.57 -8.77
N SER A 50 17.80 6.90 -8.77
CA SER A 50 16.65 7.20 -7.90
C SER A 50 16.93 6.67 -6.48
N ASP A 51 16.26 7.27 -5.50
CA ASP A 51 16.36 6.91 -4.09
C ASP A 51 15.91 5.46 -3.80
N ASP A 52 15.13 4.88 -4.72
CA ASP A 52 14.72 3.47 -4.68
C ASP A 52 15.84 2.49 -5.11
N GLY A 53 17.05 2.99 -5.40
CA GLY A 53 18.21 2.18 -5.81
C GLY A 53 18.17 1.75 -7.27
N PHE A 54 17.35 2.40 -8.11
CA PHE A 54 17.24 2.13 -9.53
C PHE A 54 17.77 3.28 -10.37
N THR A 55 18.42 2.99 -11.49
CA THR A 55 18.77 4.03 -12.46
C THR A 55 17.56 4.37 -13.32
N MET A 56 17.12 5.64 -13.30
CA MET A 56 15.99 6.11 -14.10
C MET A 56 16.22 5.79 -15.59
N GLY A 57 15.23 5.14 -16.22
CA GLY A 57 15.26 4.78 -17.64
C GLY A 57 16.04 3.51 -18.00
N ARG A 58 16.61 2.77 -17.04
CA ARG A 58 17.25 1.46 -17.30
C ARG A 58 16.44 0.30 -16.72
N LEU A 59 15.91 -0.54 -17.60
CA LEU A 59 15.30 -1.82 -17.24
C LEU A 59 16.39 -2.90 -17.17
N THR A 60 16.90 -3.18 -15.97
CA THR A 60 17.78 -4.32 -15.74
C THR A 60 16.96 -5.52 -15.27
N PHE A 61 17.33 -6.73 -15.72
CA PHE A 61 16.65 -7.96 -15.32
C PHE A 61 16.78 -8.21 -13.81
N ALA A 62 17.99 -8.05 -13.26
CA ALA A 62 18.26 -8.19 -11.83
C ALA A 62 17.46 -7.18 -10.98
N GLY A 63 17.41 -5.91 -11.40
CA GLY A 63 16.61 -4.90 -10.71
C GLY A 63 15.10 -5.21 -10.79
N THR A 64 14.64 -5.78 -11.90
CA THR A 64 13.22 -6.12 -12.06
C THR A 64 12.84 -7.27 -11.16
N LEU A 65 13.65 -8.33 -11.11
CA LEU A 65 13.44 -9.44 -10.18
C LEU A 65 13.47 -8.98 -8.72
N ASN A 66 14.44 -8.13 -8.35
CA ASN A 66 14.52 -7.60 -6.98
C ASN A 66 13.23 -6.84 -6.62
N LEU A 67 12.78 -5.93 -7.48
CA LEU A 67 11.54 -5.17 -7.25
C LEU A 67 10.32 -6.09 -7.15
N LEU A 68 10.19 -7.09 -8.02
CA LEU A 68 9.08 -8.05 -7.97
C LEU A 68 9.08 -8.81 -6.64
N VAL A 69 10.24 -9.27 -6.16
CA VAL A 69 10.37 -10.00 -4.90
C VAL A 69 10.05 -9.10 -3.71
N VAL A 70 10.67 -7.92 -3.62
CA VAL A 70 10.45 -6.96 -2.53
C VAL A 70 8.98 -6.53 -2.48
N ALA A 71 8.40 -6.17 -3.63
CA ALA A 71 7.00 -5.78 -3.70
C ALA A 71 6.05 -6.93 -3.31
N THR A 72 6.38 -8.17 -3.67
CA THR A 72 5.60 -9.35 -3.24
C THR A 72 5.69 -9.54 -1.73
N VAL A 73 6.87 -9.42 -1.13
CA VAL A 73 7.06 -9.54 0.33
C VAL A 73 6.31 -8.45 1.08
N LEU A 74 6.44 -7.19 0.65
CA LEU A 74 5.68 -6.07 1.21
C LEU A 74 4.18 -6.27 1.03
N GLY A 75 3.77 -6.81 -0.12
CA GLY A 75 2.39 -7.21 -0.40
C GLY A 75 1.88 -8.24 0.60
N VAL A 76 2.64 -9.31 0.85
CA VAL A 76 2.32 -10.35 1.84
C VAL A 76 2.09 -9.72 3.22
N ILE A 77 3.00 -8.85 3.66
CA ILE A 77 2.88 -8.13 4.94
C ILE A 77 1.60 -7.29 4.95
N GLY A 78 1.34 -6.54 3.88
CA GLY A 78 0.12 -5.73 3.71
C GLY A 78 -1.17 -6.57 3.77
N GLY A 79 -1.17 -7.76 3.18
CA GLY A 79 -2.29 -8.71 3.25
C GLY A 79 -2.55 -9.22 4.67
N LEU A 80 -1.49 -9.52 5.42
CA LEU A 80 -1.58 -9.94 6.82
C LEU A 80 -2.10 -8.79 7.71
N VAL A 81 -1.57 -7.59 7.53
CA VAL A 81 -2.06 -6.38 8.22
C VAL A 81 -3.53 -6.16 7.91
N TRP A 82 -3.94 -6.27 6.64
CA TRP A 82 -5.34 -6.16 6.24
C TRP A 82 -6.23 -7.17 6.98
N VAL A 83 -5.83 -8.45 7.09
CA VAL A 83 -6.59 -9.43 7.88
C VAL A 83 -6.63 -9.08 9.36
N ALA A 84 -5.55 -8.52 9.91
CA ALA A 84 -5.53 -8.08 11.29
C ALA A 84 -6.55 -6.96 11.54
N ILE A 85 -6.66 -5.98 10.64
CA ILE A 85 -7.51 -4.78 10.86
C ILE A 85 -8.91 -4.85 10.24
N ARG A 86 -9.19 -5.78 9.32
CA ARG A 86 -10.47 -5.84 8.58
C ARG A 86 -11.72 -5.95 9.46
N GLY A 87 -11.60 -6.46 10.69
CA GLY A 87 -12.70 -6.56 11.64
C GLY A 87 -13.05 -5.24 12.33
N LEU A 88 -12.17 -4.25 12.25
CA LEU A 88 -12.40 -2.90 12.78
C LEU A 88 -13.26 -2.04 11.86
N ARG A 89 -13.50 -2.46 10.61
CA ARG A 89 -14.37 -1.75 9.66
C ARG A 89 -15.78 -1.59 10.22
N PHE A 90 -16.32 -0.38 10.17
CA PHE A 90 -17.68 -0.05 10.61
C PHE A 90 -18.48 0.60 9.49
N GLY A 91 -19.79 0.75 9.67
CA GLY A 91 -20.66 1.46 8.73
C GLY A 91 -21.06 0.66 7.48
N PRO A 92 -21.64 1.35 6.48
CA PRO A 92 -22.18 0.74 5.27
C PRO A 92 -21.09 0.12 4.39
N LEU A 93 -21.49 -0.81 3.52
CA LEU A 93 -20.57 -1.66 2.78
C LEU A 93 -19.65 -0.87 1.83
N TRP A 94 -20.12 0.25 1.28
CA TRP A 94 -19.30 1.16 0.47
C TRP A 94 -18.18 1.81 1.30
N TRP A 95 -18.48 2.28 2.51
CA TRP A 95 -17.49 2.92 3.40
C TRP A 95 -16.41 1.92 3.82
N ARG A 96 -16.79 0.68 4.09
CA ARG A 96 -15.86 -0.41 4.46
C ARG A 96 -14.90 -0.78 3.33
N ARG A 97 -15.30 -0.59 2.07
CA ARG A 97 -14.48 -0.86 0.89
C ARG A 97 -13.55 0.28 0.54
N VAL A 98 -13.93 1.52 0.87
CA VAL A 98 -13.17 2.73 0.50
C VAL A 98 -12.21 3.17 1.62
N SER A 99 -12.63 3.09 2.88
CA SER A 99 -11.83 3.59 4.01
C SER A 99 -10.52 2.81 4.23
N MET A 100 -10.51 1.50 3.95
CA MET A 100 -9.30 0.68 4.08
C MET A 100 -8.22 1.05 3.06
N PRO A 101 -8.51 1.09 1.74
CA PRO A 101 -7.55 1.57 0.76
C PRO A 101 -7.08 2.99 1.03
N ILE A 102 -7.99 3.93 1.30
CA ILE A 102 -7.61 5.32 1.58
C ILE A 102 -6.69 5.41 2.80
N GLY A 103 -7.05 4.77 3.92
CA GLY A 103 -6.22 4.78 5.12
C GLY A 103 -4.82 4.19 4.89
N ALA A 104 -4.76 3.05 4.20
CA ALA A 104 -3.48 2.42 3.86
C ALA A 104 -2.63 3.28 2.91
N THR A 105 -3.25 3.89 1.90
CA THR A 105 -2.59 4.83 0.98
C THR A 105 -2.05 6.05 1.69
N LEU A 106 -2.77 6.61 2.66
CA LEU A 106 -2.29 7.76 3.42
C LEU A 106 -1.06 7.40 4.25
N VAL A 107 -1.10 6.26 4.96
CA VAL A 107 0.02 5.83 5.80
C VAL A 107 1.24 5.48 4.95
N ILE A 108 1.08 4.65 3.92
CA ILE A 108 2.21 4.23 3.06
C ILE A 108 2.68 5.42 2.20
N GLY A 109 1.75 6.21 1.69
CA GLY A 109 2.05 7.39 0.88
C GLY A 109 2.85 8.44 1.64
N ALA A 110 2.52 8.70 2.92
CA ALA A 110 3.32 9.58 3.77
C ALA A 110 4.74 9.04 4.03
N MET A 111 4.93 7.71 4.00
CA MET A 111 6.27 7.10 4.09
C MET A 111 7.05 7.15 2.77
N MET A 112 6.37 7.09 1.62
CA MET A 112 6.99 7.08 0.29
C MET A 112 7.29 8.48 -0.24
N VAL A 113 6.44 9.47 0.06
CA VAL A 113 6.59 10.84 -0.44
C VAL A 113 7.36 11.65 0.60
N HIS A 114 8.64 11.91 0.34
CA HIS A 114 9.50 12.77 1.15
C HIS A 114 10.11 13.89 0.29
N SER A 115 10.18 15.09 0.87
CA SER A 115 10.66 16.32 0.19
C SER A 115 12.12 16.25 -0.26
N ASP A 116 12.88 15.37 0.36
CA ASP A 116 14.34 15.30 0.16
C ASP A 116 14.72 14.34 -0.96
N GLY A 117 13.72 13.75 -1.63
CA GLY A 117 13.96 12.78 -2.68
C GLY A 117 14.37 13.44 -4.00
N VAL A 118 15.41 12.90 -4.63
CA VAL A 118 15.87 13.31 -5.97
C VAL A 118 14.74 13.17 -6.98
N ASP A 119 13.86 12.20 -6.76
CA ASP A 119 12.71 11.89 -7.60
C ASP A 119 11.62 12.98 -7.55
N PHE A 120 11.53 13.81 -6.51
CA PHE A 120 10.50 14.85 -6.40
C PHE A 120 10.98 16.26 -6.72
N THR A 121 12.31 16.44 -6.82
CA THR A 121 12.94 17.73 -7.15
C THR A 121 13.27 17.86 -8.63
N LEU A 122 13.42 16.75 -9.36
CA LEU A 122 13.79 16.72 -10.77
C LEU A 122 12.63 16.43 -11.74
N LEU A 123 11.47 15.97 -11.26
CA LEU A 123 10.35 15.55 -12.11
C LEU A 123 9.29 16.65 -12.23
N ASP A 124 9.20 17.25 -13.41
CA ASP A 124 8.11 18.18 -13.75
C ASP A 124 6.98 17.45 -14.50
N PRO A 125 5.69 17.69 -14.17
CA PRO A 125 5.19 18.46 -13.04
C PRO A 125 5.15 17.65 -11.72
N PRO A 126 5.46 18.26 -10.56
CA PRO A 126 5.60 17.55 -9.28
C PRO A 126 4.31 16.87 -8.81
N LEU A 127 3.15 17.45 -9.13
CA LEU A 127 1.85 16.85 -8.82
C LEU A 127 1.64 15.50 -9.49
N LEU A 128 2.22 15.29 -10.68
CA LEU A 128 2.11 14.02 -11.39
C LEU A 128 2.95 12.95 -10.69
N ALA A 129 4.17 13.28 -10.24
CA ALA A 129 5.02 12.37 -9.49
C ALA A 129 4.34 11.95 -8.18
N VAL A 130 3.83 12.91 -7.40
CA VAL A 130 3.07 12.63 -6.17
C VAL A 130 1.84 11.76 -6.45
N GLY A 131 1.03 12.12 -7.45
CA GLY A 131 -0.19 11.39 -7.79
C GLY A 131 0.08 9.95 -8.21
N LEU A 132 1.11 9.74 -9.02
CA LEU A 132 1.52 8.40 -9.45
C LEU A 132 2.11 7.59 -8.29
N SER A 133 2.95 8.19 -7.43
CA SER A 133 3.49 7.53 -6.24
C SER A 133 2.37 7.09 -5.29
N LEU A 134 1.33 7.90 -5.10
CA LEU A 134 0.15 7.53 -4.30
C LEU A 134 -0.75 6.50 -4.98
N SER A 135 -0.72 6.41 -6.32
CA SER A 135 -1.51 5.42 -7.07
C SER A 135 -1.06 3.99 -6.79
N VAL A 136 0.24 3.75 -6.54
CA VAL A 136 0.79 2.42 -6.24
C VAL A 136 0.21 1.81 -4.96
N PRO A 137 0.32 2.45 -3.77
CA PRO A 137 -0.28 1.93 -2.55
C PRO A 137 -1.81 1.92 -2.61
N LEU A 138 -2.45 2.83 -3.37
CA LEU A 138 -3.89 2.81 -3.60
C LEU A 138 -4.34 1.57 -4.37
N LEU A 139 -3.67 1.26 -5.48
CA LEU A 139 -3.95 0.06 -6.27
C LEU A 139 -3.67 -1.19 -5.45
N ALA A 140 -2.52 -1.25 -4.75
CA ALA A 140 -2.15 -2.38 -3.92
C ALA A 140 -3.21 -2.64 -2.83
N SER A 141 -3.55 -1.63 -2.03
CA SER A 141 -4.50 -1.76 -0.93
C SER A 141 -5.93 -2.04 -1.40
N THR A 142 -6.32 -1.51 -2.56
CA THR A 142 -7.60 -1.83 -3.21
C THR A 142 -7.66 -3.29 -3.64
N LEU A 143 -6.60 -3.79 -4.31
CA LEU A 143 -6.51 -5.19 -4.73
C LEU A 143 -6.51 -6.14 -3.53
N VAL A 144 -5.75 -5.84 -2.48
CA VAL A 144 -5.76 -6.64 -1.24
C VAL A 144 -7.16 -6.66 -0.62
N THR A 145 -7.82 -5.51 -0.53
CA THR A 145 -9.17 -5.43 0.05
C THR A 145 -10.19 -6.22 -0.78
N TRP A 146 -10.13 -6.08 -2.10
CA TRP A 146 -11.03 -6.76 -3.03
C TRP A 146 -10.82 -8.28 -3.03
N LEU A 147 -9.58 -8.75 -3.24
CA LEU A 147 -9.22 -10.17 -3.21
C LEU A 147 -9.51 -10.78 -1.84
N GLY A 148 -9.12 -10.10 -0.78
CA GLY A 148 -9.31 -10.56 0.60
C GLY A 148 -10.79 -10.70 0.96
N ASP A 149 -11.64 -9.72 0.62
CA ASP A 149 -13.08 -9.82 0.83
C ASP A 149 -13.70 -10.93 -0.03
N ARG A 150 -13.21 -11.11 -1.26
CA ARG A 150 -13.70 -12.16 -2.18
C ARG A 150 -13.35 -13.57 -1.73
N TRP A 151 -12.14 -13.78 -1.23
CA TRP A 151 -11.60 -15.12 -0.92
C TRP A 151 -11.88 -15.58 0.50
N ILE A 152 -11.82 -14.67 1.48
CA ILE A 152 -12.05 -15.02 2.89
C ILE A 152 -13.54 -14.88 3.28
N GLY A 153 -14.31 -14.07 2.56
CA GLY A 153 -15.74 -13.89 2.80
C GLY A 153 -16.06 -13.19 4.14
N SER A 154 -17.28 -13.40 4.65
CA SER A 154 -17.85 -12.74 5.84
C SER A 154 -17.51 -13.41 7.17
N ALA A 155 -16.47 -14.24 7.20
CA ALA A 155 -16.14 -15.04 8.37
C ALA A 155 -15.88 -14.20 9.63
N ARG A 156 -16.25 -14.74 10.80
CA ARG A 156 -16.07 -14.05 12.10
C ARG A 156 -14.61 -13.67 12.32
N THR A 157 -14.38 -12.42 12.74
CA THR A 157 -13.06 -11.83 13.01
C THR A 157 -12.75 -11.86 14.51
N VAL A 158 -11.46 -11.72 14.87
CA VAL A 158 -11.02 -11.67 16.29
C VAL A 158 -11.72 -10.52 17.03
N TRP A 159 -11.90 -9.38 16.37
CA TRP A 159 -12.54 -8.19 16.93
C TRP A 159 -14.00 -8.39 17.35
N GLN A 160 -14.71 -9.38 16.80
CA GLN A 160 -16.07 -9.72 17.23
C GLN A 160 -16.10 -10.48 18.57
N ARG A 161 -14.95 -11.01 19.02
CA ARG A 161 -14.80 -11.66 20.33
C ARG A 161 -14.31 -10.71 21.41
N MET A 162 -13.80 -9.54 21.01
CA MET A 162 -13.27 -8.54 21.94
C MET A 162 -14.39 -7.62 22.44
N PRO A 163 -14.24 -7.02 23.64
CA PRO A 163 -15.14 -5.99 24.12
C PRO A 163 -15.24 -4.83 23.12
N ALA A 164 -16.44 -4.23 23.01
CA ALA A 164 -16.67 -3.12 22.09
C ALA A 164 -15.71 -1.94 22.33
N THR A 165 -15.34 -1.70 23.59
CA THR A 165 -14.37 -0.67 23.99
C THR A 165 -13.00 -0.87 23.33
N VAL A 166 -12.47 -2.10 23.35
CA VAL A 166 -11.18 -2.44 22.73
C VAL A 166 -11.21 -2.20 21.22
N ALA A 167 -12.29 -2.61 20.56
CA ALA A 167 -12.46 -2.37 19.13
C ALA A 167 -12.59 -0.87 18.80
N TRP A 168 -13.23 -0.07 19.66
CA TRP A 168 -13.31 1.39 19.49
C TRP A 168 -11.97 2.08 19.71
N ILE A 169 -11.20 1.69 20.73
CA ILE A 169 -9.84 2.20 20.96
C ILE A 169 -8.97 1.94 19.73
N ALA A 170 -9.00 0.72 19.18
CA ALA A 170 -8.24 0.39 17.97
C ALA A 170 -8.67 1.22 16.75
N ARG A 171 -9.97 1.50 16.58
CA ARG A 171 -10.48 2.39 15.52
C ARG A 171 -9.98 3.82 15.69
N ILE A 172 -10.03 4.36 16.91
CA ILE A 172 -9.55 5.70 17.21
C ILE A 172 -8.05 5.79 16.95
N ALA A 173 -7.27 4.81 17.38
CA ALA A 173 -5.84 4.75 17.11
C ALA A 173 -5.53 4.75 15.59
N LEU A 174 -6.25 3.94 14.81
CA LEU A 174 -6.11 3.94 13.35
C LEU A 174 -6.54 5.27 12.71
N ALA A 175 -7.60 5.91 13.22
CA ALA A 175 -8.05 7.21 12.74
C ALA A 175 -7.03 8.32 13.03
N ILE A 176 -6.44 8.32 14.23
CA ILE A 176 -5.36 9.23 14.61
C ILE A 176 -4.13 9.01 13.72
N LEU A 177 -3.73 7.76 13.50
CA LEU A 177 -2.62 7.43 12.62
C LEU A 177 -2.87 7.95 11.19
N ALA A 178 -4.05 7.69 10.63
CA ALA A 178 -4.40 8.17 9.30
C ALA A 178 -4.45 9.71 9.22
N ALA A 179 -4.99 10.38 10.23
CA ALA A 179 -5.03 11.84 10.30
C ALA A 179 -3.62 12.44 10.42
N TRP A 180 -2.74 11.81 11.21
CA TRP A 180 -1.35 12.21 11.33
C TRP A 180 -0.59 12.03 10.01
N SER A 181 -0.73 10.88 9.35
CA SER A 181 -0.12 10.64 8.04
C SER A 181 -0.65 11.59 6.96
N LEU A 182 -1.94 11.94 6.99
CA LEU A 182 -2.49 12.95 6.09
C LEU A 182 -1.89 14.34 6.34
N ALA A 183 -1.82 14.77 7.60
CA ALA A 183 -1.21 16.05 7.94
C ALA A 183 0.27 16.11 7.55
N ASP A 184 0.98 15.00 7.70
CA ASP A 184 2.37 14.88 7.28
C ASP A 184 2.51 14.97 5.76
N LEU A 185 1.71 14.21 5.02
CA LEU A 185 1.68 14.24 3.56
C LEU A 185 1.35 15.64 3.01
N ILE A 186 0.37 16.34 3.59
CA ILE A 186 0.03 17.72 3.19
C ILE A 186 1.22 18.66 3.42
N ARG A 187 1.88 18.56 4.58
CA ARG A 187 3.06 19.37 4.88
C ARG A 187 4.18 19.10 3.88
N THR A 188 4.43 17.85 3.54
CA THR A 188 5.44 17.48 2.55
C THR A 188 5.10 18.01 1.16
N ILE A 189 3.86 17.85 0.69
CA ILE A 189 3.42 18.38 -0.61
C ILE A 189 3.56 19.90 -0.66
N SER A 190 3.21 20.61 0.41
CA SER A 190 3.33 22.07 0.49
C SER A 190 4.77 22.59 0.48
N ARG A 191 5.77 21.72 0.70
CA ARG A 191 7.19 22.07 0.58
C ARG A 191 7.76 21.79 -0.81
N ILE A 192 7.11 20.91 -1.58
CA ILE A 192 7.54 20.52 -2.93
C ILE A 192 7.01 21.51 -3.98
N LEU A 193 5.80 22.04 -3.75
CA LEU A 193 5.15 23.07 -4.59
C LEU A 193 5.66 24.47 -4.25
#